data_AF-A0A388PHV9-F1
#
_entry.id   AF-A0A388PHV9-F1
#
_cell.length_a   1.000
_cell.length_b   1.000
_cell.length_c   1.000
_cell.angle_alpha   90.00
_cell.angle_beta   90.00
_cell.angle_gamma   90.00
#
_symmetry.space_group_name_H-M   'P 1'
#
loop_
_entity.id
_entity.type
_entity.pdbx_description
1 polymer ?
#
loop_
_entity_poly.entity_id
_entity_poly.type
_entity_poly.pdbx_seq_one_letter_code
_entity_poly.pdbx_strand_id
1 'polypeptide(L)'
;MAIVRLILGDQLNPTHRWFQQVDPTVIYVLMEVRSETDYVPHHAQKVIAIFAGMRRMAEQLRADGHRVRSFRLGDADNRQSFAANLQTVFAEVGATRFEYQEPDEWRVDQDLTGSLQAAVYLLPWSPRSTSLMPAPVFLRTFRRTPNVG
;
A
#
# COMPACT_ATOMS: atom_id res chain seq x y z
N MET A 1 15.13 1.84 -11.47
CA MET A 1 14.31 0.71 -10.98
C MET A 1 13.28 1.28 -10.03
N ALA A 2 11.97 1.07 -10.29
CA ALA A 2 10.91 1.69 -9.49
C ALA A 2 10.45 0.77 -8.34
N ILE A 3 10.12 1.38 -7.20
CA ILE A 3 9.57 0.72 -6.02
C ILE A 3 8.13 1.21 -5.84
N VAL A 4 7.19 0.30 -5.69
CA VAL A 4 5.79 0.63 -5.37
C VAL A 4 5.51 0.30 -3.91
N ARG A 5 4.95 1.26 -3.18
CA ARG A 5 4.55 1.10 -1.77
C ARG A 5 3.04 1.25 -1.63
N LEU A 6 2.35 0.21 -1.18
CA LEU A 6 0.92 0.30 -0.86
C LEU A 6 0.72 0.87 0.55
N ILE A 7 -0.19 1.84 0.67
CA ILE A 7 -0.68 2.36 1.95
C ILE A 7 -2.18 2.07 2.03
N LEU A 8 -2.58 1.37 3.09
CA LEU A 8 -3.97 1.01 3.36
C LEU A 8 -4.66 2.05 4.27
N GLY A 9 -6.00 1.98 4.36
CA GLY A 9 -6.82 2.95 5.10
C GLY A 9 -6.63 2.92 6.62
N ASP A 10 -6.12 1.82 7.17
CA ASP A 10 -5.72 1.63 8.57
C ASP A 10 -4.31 2.17 8.88
N GLN A 11 -3.51 2.47 7.85
CA GLN A 11 -2.07 2.82 7.97
C GLN A 11 -1.78 4.32 7.84
N LEU A 12 -2.77 5.18 8.08
CA LEU A 12 -2.69 6.63 7.83
C LEU A 12 -1.84 7.38 8.87
N ASN A 13 -0.54 7.12 8.87
CA ASN A 13 0.45 7.74 9.74
C ASN A 13 1.47 8.57 8.94
N PRO A 14 1.36 9.90 8.89
CA PRO A 14 2.28 10.75 8.12
C PRO A 14 3.71 10.78 8.68
N THR A 15 3.93 10.34 9.91
CA THR A 15 5.27 10.30 10.55
C THR A 15 6.01 8.99 10.31
N HIS A 16 5.42 8.06 9.55
CA HIS A 16 6.03 6.77 9.26
C HIS A 16 7.37 6.93 8.52
N ARG A 17 8.32 6.05 8.83
CA ARG A 17 9.70 6.08 8.30
C ARG A 17 9.81 6.10 6.76
N TRP A 18 8.78 5.62 6.07
CA TRP A 18 8.73 5.70 4.60
C TRP A 18 8.75 7.13 4.08
N PHE A 19 8.16 8.07 4.81
CA PHE A 19 7.94 9.44 4.34
C PHE A 19 9.02 10.43 4.77
N GLN A 20 10.00 9.98 5.57
CA GLN A 20 11.07 10.83 6.11
C GLN A 20 12.01 11.38 5.03
N GLN A 21 12.12 10.69 3.89
CA GLN A 21 12.96 11.10 2.76
C GLN A 21 12.19 10.92 1.46
N VAL A 22 12.26 11.91 0.59
CA VAL A 22 11.71 11.84 -0.77
C VAL A 22 12.67 11.05 -1.64
N ASP A 23 12.18 9.95 -2.23
CA ASP A 23 12.90 9.13 -3.19
C ASP A 23 12.15 9.14 -4.53
N PRO A 24 12.74 9.66 -5.62
CA PRO A 24 12.06 9.74 -6.92
C PRO A 24 11.78 8.37 -7.54
N THR A 25 12.42 7.31 -7.05
CA THR A 25 12.19 5.93 -7.51
C THR A 25 11.00 5.26 -6.84
N VAL A 26 10.48 5.84 -5.74
CA VAL A 26 9.37 5.29 -4.97
C VAL A 26 8.05 5.92 -5.41
N ILE A 27 7.03 5.09 -5.61
CA ILE A 27 5.65 5.52 -5.87
C ILE A 27 4.77 4.96 -4.75
N TYR A 28 4.11 5.85 -4.02
CA TYR A 28 3.10 5.48 -3.03
C TYR A 28 1.75 5.29 -3.71
N VAL A 29 1.06 4.22 -3.38
CA VAL A 29 -0.25 3.88 -3.93
C VAL A 29 -1.28 3.86 -2.81
N LEU A 30 -2.36 4.61 -3.00
CA LEU A 30 -3.55 4.57 -2.16
C LEU A 30 -4.75 4.27 -3.06
N MET A 31 -5.66 3.39 -2.64
CA MET A 31 -6.84 3.07 -3.43
C MET A 31 -8.07 2.84 -2.57
N GLU A 32 -9.14 3.56 -2.91
CA GLU A 32 -10.47 3.37 -2.34
C GLU A 32 -11.13 2.18 -3.05
N VAL A 33 -11.35 1.07 -2.35
CA VAL A 33 -11.88 -0.18 -2.94
C VAL A 33 -13.16 -0.60 -2.22
N ARG A 34 -14.22 -0.89 -2.99
CA ARG A 34 -15.54 -1.31 -2.47
C ARG A 34 -15.51 -2.51 -1.53
N SER A 35 -14.52 -3.40 -1.61
CA SER A 35 -14.41 -4.54 -0.69
C SER A 35 -14.24 -4.11 0.79
N GLU A 36 -13.83 -2.86 1.06
CA GLU A 36 -13.80 -2.27 2.42
C GLU A 36 -15.19 -1.74 2.86
N THR A 37 -16.20 -1.80 2.00
CA THR A 37 -17.49 -1.09 2.15
C THR A 37 -18.74 -1.97 2.19
N ASP A 38 -18.60 -3.30 2.06
CA ASP A 38 -19.72 -4.24 2.16
C ASP A 38 -20.18 -4.51 3.61
N TYR A 39 -19.61 -3.78 4.58
CA TYR A 39 -20.13 -3.72 5.94
C TYR A 39 -21.45 -2.92 5.94
N VAL A 40 -22.55 -3.63 6.22
CA VAL A 40 -23.89 -3.18 6.65
C VAL A 40 -24.09 -1.65 6.68
N PRO A 41 -25.19 -1.09 6.13
CA PRO A 41 -25.45 0.35 5.96
C PRO A 41 -25.15 1.29 7.16
N HIS A 42 -25.01 0.77 8.37
CA HIS A 42 -24.59 1.49 9.58
C HIS A 42 -23.10 1.88 9.66
N HIS A 43 -22.22 1.43 8.76
CA HIS A 43 -20.77 1.76 8.78
C HIS A 43 -20.32 2.83 7.76
N ALA A 44 -21.23 3.46 7.03
CA ALA A 44 -20.90 4.43 5.98
C ALA A 44 -20.02 5.59 6.48
N GLN A 45 -20.29 6.11 7.68
CA GLN A 45 -19.50 7.21 8.27
C GLN A 45 -18.03 6.82 8.49
N LYS A 46 -17.77 5.59 8.94
CA LYS A 46 -16.42 5.08 9.16
C LYS A 46 -15.65 5.02 7.84
N VAL A 47 -16.27 4.45 6.80
CA VAL A 47 -15.69 4.35 5.46
C VAL A 47 -15.39 5.73 4.89
N ILE A 48 -16.35 6.66 4.97
CA ILE A 48 -16.19 8.04 4.48
C ILE A 48 -15.03 8.72 5.20
N ALA A 49 -14.91 8.54 6.52
CA ALA A 49 -13.81 9.09 7.30
C ALA A 49 -12.45 8.52 6.88
N ILE A 50 -12.36 7.20 6.65
CA ILE A 50 -11.14 6.54 6.16
C ILE A 50 -10.75 7.08 4.79
N PHE A 51 -11.68 7.14 3.83
CA PHE A 51 -11.41 7.69 2.50
C PHE A 51 -11.00 9.17 2.54
N ALA A 52 -11.64 9.98 3.39
CA ALA A 52 -11.23 11.36 3.61
C ALA A 52 -9.79 11.44 4.14
N GLY A 53 -9.44 10.58 5.11
CA GLY A 53 -8.07 10.45 5.63
C GLY A 53 -7.06 10.04 4.56
N MET A 54 -7.38 9.03 3.74
CA MET A 54 -6.53 8.58 2.63
C MET A 54 -6.28 9.70 1.62
N ARG A 55 -7.33 10.44 1.22
CA ARG A 55 -7.22 11.58 0.30
C ARG A 55 -6.31 12.65 0.88
N ARG A 56 -6.51 13.03 2.14
CA ARG A 56 -5.70 14.04 2.82
C ARG A 56 -4.24 13.61 2.96
N MET A 57 -3.98 12.34 3.29
CA MET A 57 -2.61 11.81 3.33
C MET A 57 -1.96 11.83 1.95
N ALA A 58 -2.69 11.43 0.91
CA ALA A 58 -2.18 11.45 -0.46
C ALA A 58 -1.85 12.88 -0.93
N GLU A 59 -2.67 13.87 -0.59
CA GLU A 59 -2.42 15.28 -0.85
C GLU A 59 -1.19 15.80 -0.09
N GLN A 60 -1.09 15.47 1.21
CA GLN A 60 0.07 15.85 2.03
C GLN A 60 1.36 15.27 1.46
N LEU A 61 1.39 13.97 1.13
CA LEU A 61 2.56 13.32 0.55
C LEU A 61 2.98 13.97 -0.78
N ARG A 62 2.02 14.35 -1.64
CA ARG A 62 2.33 15.08 -2.87
C ARG A 62 2.91 16.46 -2.60
N ALA A 63 2.34 17.19 -1.63
CA ALA A 63 2.84 18.51 -1.24
C ALA A 63 4.28 18.42 -0.69
N ASP A 64 4.61 17.34 0.00
CA ASP A 64 5.95 17.06 0.53
C ASP A 64 6.93 16.55 -0.56
N GLY A 65 6.50 16.41 -1.81
CA GLY A 65 7.33 16.05 -2.96
C GLY A 65 7.37 14.55 -3.29
N HIS A 66 6.61 13.71 -2.58
CA HIS A 66 6.52 12.29 -2.88
C HIS A 66 5.67 12.01 -4.13
N ARG A 67 6.02 10.94 -4.86
CA ARG A 67 5.21 10.47 -5.99
C ARG A 67 4.06 9.63 -5.47
N VAL A 68 2.83 10.04 -5.75
CA VAL A 68 1.62 9.36 -5.23
C VAL A 68 0.63 9.07 -6.35
N ARG A 69 0.29 7.79 -6.51
CA ARG A 69 -0.82 7.31 -7.33
C ARG A 69 -2.02 7.03 -6.44
N SER A 70 -3.12 7.73 -6.68
CA SER A 70 -4.38 7.51 -5.98
C SER A 70 -5.42 6.94 -6.93
N PHE A 71 -6.23 5.99 -6.45
CA PHE A 71 -7.45 5.52 -7.10
C PHE A 71 -8.64 5.86 -6.20
N ARG A 72 -9.51 6.77 -6.61
CA ARG A 72 -10.74 7.11 -5.88
C ARG A 72 -11.85 6.15 -6.27
N LEU A 73 -12.86 6.01 -5.41
CA LEU A 73 -13.94 5.02 -5.56
C LEU A 73 -14.71 5.15 -6.89
N GLY A 74 -14.81 6.39 -7.40
CA GLY A 74 -15.53 6.73 -8.64
C GLY A 74 -14.64 6.91 -9.86
N ASP A 75 -13.32 6.72 -9.74
CA ASP A 75 -12.42 6.88 -10.88
C ASP A 75 -12.63 5.75 -11.90
N ALA A 76 -12.66 6.09 -13.19
CA ALA A 76 -12.95 5.14 -14.26
C ALA A 76 -11.86 4.07 -14.43
N ASP A 77 -10.64 4.34 -13.97
CA ASP A 77 -9.48 3.44 -13.99
C ASP A 77 -9.36 2.58 -12.72
N ASN A 78 -10.20 2.82 -11.71
CA ASN A 78 -10.20 2.05 -10.48
C ASN A 78 -10.99 0.74 -10.66
N ARG A 79 -10.27 -0.38 -10.72
CA ARG A 79 -10.83 -1.72 -10.95
C ARG A 79 -11.47 -2.36 -9.72
N GLN A 80 -11.54 -1.65 -8.59
CA GLN A 80 -12.12 -2.16 -7.35
C GLN A 80 -11.45 -3.46 -6.86
N SER A 81 -10.16 -3.62 -7.13
CA SER A 81 -9.34 -4.75 -6.67
C SER A 81 -7.92 -4.25 -6.42
N PHE A 82 -7.35 -4.61 -5.26
CA PHE A 82 -5.97 -4.25 -4.93
C PHE A 82 -5.01 -4.81 -5.97
N ALA A 83 -5.11 -6.10 -6.24
CA ALA A 83 -4.24 -6.78 -7.20
C ALA A 83 -4.33 -6.17 -8.61
N ALA A 84 -5.55 -5.95 -9.13
CA ALA A 84 -5.73 -5.44 -10.48
C ALA A 84 -5.21 -4.00 -10.67
N ASN A 85 -5.44 -3.14 -9.67
CA ASN A 85 -4.91 -1.78 -9.67
C ASN A 85 -3.38 -1.78 -9.55
N LEU A 86 -2.82 -2.59 -8.64
CA LEU A 86 -1.37 -2.71 -8.46
C LEU A 86 -0.66 -3.21 -9.72
N GLN A 87 -1.22 -4.21 -10.41
CA GLN A 87 -0.66 -4.70 -11.68
C GLN A 87 -0.56 -3.59 -12.73
N THR A 88 -1.56 -2.70 -12.76
CA THR A 88 -1.52 -1.53 -13.66
C THR A 88 -0.40 -0.58 -13.29
N VAL A 89 -0.28 -0.22 -12.01
CA VAL A 89 0.81 0.65 -11.55
C VAL A 89 2.17 0.01 -11.81
N PHE A 90 2.32 -1.30 -11.57
CA PHE A 90 3.57 -2.02 -11.84
C PHE A 90 3.99 -1.94 -13.30
N ALA A 91 3.04 -2.10 -14.22
CA ALA A 91 3.29 -1.98 -15.64
C ALA A 91 3.63 -0.53 -16.04
N GLU A 92 2.87 0.45 -15.55
CA GLU A 92 3.05 1.88 -15.85
C GLU A 92 4.44 2.39 -15.45
N VAL A 93 4.95 1.97 -14.29
CA VAL A 93 6.21 2.50 -13.74
C VAL A 93 7.40 1.56 -13.92
N GLY A 94 7.20 0.37 -14.50
CA GLY A 94 8.23 -0.66 -14.59
C GLY A 94 8.73 -1.10 -13.21
N ALA A 95 7.79 -1.34 -12.28
CA ALA A 95 8.11 -1.67 -10.89
C ALA A 95 8.92 -2.97 -10.81
N THR A 96 10.04 -2.91 -10.11
CA THR A 96 10.89 -4.08 -9.84
C THR A 96 10.77 -4.54 -8.40
N ARG A 97 10.19 -3.69 -7.54
CA ARG A 97 9.96 -3.96 -6.13
C ARG A 97 8.57 -3.49 -5.71
N PHE A 98 7.89 -4.29 -4.92
CA PHE A 98 6.65 -3.91 -4.23
C PHE A 98 6.83 -4.10 -2.73
N GLU A 99 6.38 -3.14 -1.94
CA GLU A 99 6.45 -3.12 -0.48
C GLU A 99 5.08 -2.75 0.10
N TYR A 100 4.64 -3.46 1.14
CA TYR A 100 3.44 -3.12 1.89
C TYR A 100 3.62 -3.50 3.36
N GLN A 101 2.88 -2.83 4.24
CA GLN A 101 2.79 -3.18 5.66
C GLN A 101 1.64 -4.17 5.84
N GLU A 102 1.77 -5.09 6.80
CA GLU A 102 0.74 -6.09 7.12
C GLU A 102 -0.64 -5.42 7.31
N PRO A 103 -1.67 -5.87 6.57
CA PRO A 103 -3.04 -5.37 6.74
C PRO A 103 -3.66 -5.85 8.06
N ASP A 104 -4.52 -5.04 8.69
CA ASP A 104 -5.32 -5.48 9.84
C ASP A 104 -6.37 -6.55 9.46
N GLU A 105 -6.76 -6.62 8.17
CA GLU A 105 -7.74 -7.57 7.66
C GLU A 105 -7.08 -8.74 6.91
N TRP A 106 -7.30 -9.97 7.41
CA TRP A 106 -6.78 -11.20 6.79
C TRP A 106 -7.18 -11.38 5.33
N ARG A 107 -8.39 -10.96 4.94
CA ARG A 107 -8.86 -11.03 3.55
C ARG A 107 -8.00 -10.17 2.60
N VAL A 108 -7.53 -9.02 3.07
CA VAL A 108 -6.64 -8.16 2.27
C VAL A 108 -5.28 -8.82 2.11
N ASP A 109 -4.73 -9.45 3.17
CA ASP A 109 -3.49 -10.22 3.05
C ASP A 109 -3.65 -11.39 2.06
N GLN A 110 -4.79 -12.10 2.09
CA GLN A 110 -5.08 -13.17 1.13
C GLN A 110 -5.15 -12.67 -0.32
N ASP A 111 -5.83 -11.54 -0.57
CA ASP A 111 -5.89 -10.98 -1.93
C ASP A 111 -4.48 -10.59 -2.42
N LEU A 112 -3.70 -9.91 -1.56
CA LEU A 112 -2.34 -9.49 -1.92
C LEU A 112 -1.38 -10.67 -2.12
N THR A 113 -1.51 -11.75 -1.35
CA THR A 113 -0.61 -12.91 -1.43
C THR A 113 -1.01 -13.94 -2.48
N GLY A 114 -2.32 -14.13 -2.70
CA GLY A 114 -2.85 -15.09 -3.66
C GLY A 114 -2.82 -14.56 -5.09
N SER A 115 -3.14 -13.28 -5.27
CA SER A 115 -3.27 -12.67 -6.61
C SER A 115 -1.95 -12.14 -7.16
N LEU A 116 -1.00 -11.78 -6.29
CA LEU A 116 0.36 -11.44 -6.68
C LEU A 116 1.21 -12.68 -6.40
N GLN A 117 1.72 -13.37 -7.44
CA GLN A 117 2.67 -14.48 -7.27
C GLN A 117 3.93 -13.98 -6.55
N ALA A 118 3.88 -13.93 -5.22
CA ALA A 118 4.84 -13.25 -4.39
C ALA A 118 5.95 -14.21 -3.98
N ALA A 119 7.17 -13.97 -4.44
CA ALA A 119 8.34 -14.37 -3.68
C ALA A 119 8.38 -13.51 -2.42
N VAL A 120 7.75 -13.99 -1.34
CA VAL A 120 7.73 -13.32 -0.04
C VAL A 120 9.11 -13.44 0.60
N TYR A 121 9.85 -12.34 0.70
CA TYR A 121 10.97 -12.25 1.63
C TYR A 121 10.51 -11.56 2.91
N LEU A 122 10.43 -12.33 4.00
CA LEU A 122 10.40 -11.79 5.35
C LEU A 122 11.82 -11.31 5.67
N LEU A 123 12.04 -10.02 5.90
CA LEU A 123 13.32 -9.58 6.43
C LEU A 123 13.52 -10.23 7.81
N PRO A 124 14.68 -10.84 8.10
CA PRO A 124 14.97 -11.32 9.45
C PRO A 124 15.03 -10.11 10.39
N TRP A 125 14.22 -10.17 11.43
CA TRP A 125 14.25 -9.25 12.56
C TRP A 125 15.67 -9.15 13.15
N SER A 126 16.13 -7.93 13.45
CA SER A 126 17.41 -7.68 14.13
C SER A 126 17.14 -7.29 15.58
N PRO A 127 17.64 -8.04 16.58
CA PRO A 127 17.45 -7.71 17.98
C PRO A 127 18.46 -6.62 18.37
N ARG A 128 18.01 -5.37 18.44
CA ARG A 128 18.65 -4.33 19.28
C ARG A 128 17.66 -3.20 19.58
N SER A 129 16.71 -3.48 20.49
CA SER A 129 16.15 -2.47 21.40
C SER A 129 15.32 -3.17 22.46
N THR A 130 15.76 -3.08 23.71
CA THR A 130 15.02 -3.54 24.89
C THR A 130 13.98 -2.49 25.22
N SER A 131 12.79 -2.57 24.63
CA SER A 131 11.61 -1.85 25.11
C SER A 131 10.34 -2.49 24.55
N LEU A 132 9.32 -2.58 25.41
CA LEU A 132 8.04 -3.27 25.25
C LEU A 132 7.48 -3.21 23.81
N MET A 133 7.37 -4.39 23.21
CA MET A 133 6.78 -4.76 21.92
C MET A 133 5.96 -3.66 21.18
N PRO A 134 6.51 -3.00 20.14
CA PRO A 134 5.69 -2.55 19.03
C PRO A 134 5.31 -3.79 18.19
N ALA A 135 4.05 -3.90 17.78
CA ALA A 135 3.62 -4.93 16.82
C ALA A 135 4.58 -4.92 15.61
N PRO A 136 5.03 -6.09 15.11
CA PRO A 136 5.98 -6.12 14.01
C PRO A 136 5.30 -5.58 12.75
N VAL A 137 5.80 -4.46 12.23
CA VAL A 137 5.45 -4.03 10.86
C VAL A 137 6.16 -4.99 9.91
N PHE A 138 5.49 -6.09 9.54
CA PHE A 138 6.00 -7.02 8.54
C PHE A 138 5.95 -6.35 7.16
N LEU A 139 7.12 -5.97 6.65
CA LEU A 139 7.27 -5.50 5.27
C LEU A 139 7.43 -6.71 4.35
N ARG A 140 6.42 -6.99 3.52
CA ARG A 140 6.55 -8.03 2.48
C ARG A 140 7.05 -7.39 1.20
N THR A 141 8.11 -7.98 0.63
CA THR A 141 8.76 -7.49 -0.60
C THR A 141 8.59 -8.48 -1.74
N PHE A 142 8.16 -8.01 -2.91
CA PHE A 142 8.25 -8.74 -4.18
C PHE A 142 9.45 -8.24 -5.00
N ARG A 143 10.13 -9.14 -5.74
CA ARG A 143 11.07 -8.78 -6.81
C ARG A 143 10.65 -9.45 -8.12
N ARG A 144 10.47 -8.67 -9.17
CA ARG A 144 10.34 -9.19 -10.54
C ARG A 144 11.73 -9.66 -10.99
N THR A 145 11.88 -10.93 -11.37
CA THR A 145 13.10 -11.38 -12.06
C THR A 145 13.21 -10.63 -13.40
N PRO A 146 14.37 -10.04 -13.73
CA PRO A 146 14.55 -9.45 -15.05
C PRO A 146 14.42 -10.57 -16.09
N ASN A 147 13.62 -10.31 -17.13
CA ASN A 147 13.51 -11.22 -18.26
C ASN A 147 14.86 -11.20 -18.99
N VAL A 148 15.68 -12.24 -18.79
CA VAL A 148 16.92 -12.41 -19.54
C VAL A 148 16.52 -13.00 -20.88
N GLY A 149 16.37 -12.14 -21.90
CA GLY A 149 16.09 -12.48 -23.28
C GLY A 149 17.13 -11.84 -24.18
#